data_AF-A0A818NRH7-F1
#
_entry.id   AF-A0A818NRH7-F1
#
_cell.length_a   1.000
_cell.length_b   1.000
_cell.length_c   1.000
_cell.angle_alpha   90.00
_cell.angle_beta   90.00
_cell.angle_gamma   90.00
#
_symmetry.space_group_name_H-M   'P 1'
#
loop_
_entity.id
_entity.type
_entity.pdbx_description
1 polymer ?
#
loop_
_entity_poly.entity_id
_entity_poly.type
_entity_poly.pdbx_seq_one_letter_code
_entity_poly.pdbx_strand_id
1 'polypeptide(L)'
;MNADKAIFHPELCTHRFRFNQIKKHVLIMKKSCSNISTSTKRKSKLVTTECKICGGSAIYSHYGVISCRPCRMFFKRNAQQGKKVLKCDFHGNCKINVNNRHICSYCRLLKCFTNGMKTEMIRS
;
A
#
# COMPACT_ATOMS: atom_id res chain seq x y z
N MET A 1 -53.57 -8.10 -8.52
CA MET A 1 -52.25 -7.59 -8.95
C MET A 1 -51.53 -7.15 -7.68
N ASN A 2 -50.82 -8.07 -7.04
CA ASN A 2 -50.21 -7.88 -5.72
C ASN A 2 -48.73 -8.25 -5.77
N ALA A 3 -47.94 -7.35 -5.16
CA ALA A 3 -46.64 -7.52 -4.48
C ALA A 3 -45.46 -8.07 -5.33
N ASP A 4 -44.21 -7.61 -5.21
CA ASP A 4 -43.46 -7.47 -3.97
C ASP A 4 -42.37 -6.38 -3.99
N LYS A 5 -42.18 -5.84 -2.78
CA LYS A 5 -41.13 -4.91 -2.35
C LYS A 5 -39.80 -5.65 -2.27
N ALA A 6 -38.72 -5.07 -2.81
CA ALA A 6 -37.37 -5.57 -2.55
C ALA A 6 -36.95 -5.19 -1.12
N ILE A 7 -36.97 -6.18 -0.22
CA ILE A 7 -36.49 -6.13 1.15
C ILE A 7 -34.97 -6.39 1.15
N PHE A 8 -34.20 -5.52 1.80
CA PHE A 8 -32.76 -5.68 2.01
C PHE A 8 -32.52 -6.74 3.11
N HIS A 9 -32.09 -7.94 2.72
CA HIS A 9 -31.77 -9.05 3.65
C HIS A 9 -30.26 -9.08 4.01
N PRO A 10 -29.88 -9.14 5.31
CA PRO A 10 -28.49 -9.14 5.79
C PRO A 10 -27.78 -10.52 5.85
N GLU A 11 -28.29 -11.55 5.18
CA GLU A 11 -27.80 -12.95 5.29
C GLU A 11 -26.84 -13.38 4.16
N LEU A 12 -25.86 -12.54 3.79
CA LEU A 12 -24.74 -12.94 2.93
C LEU A 12 -23.38 -12.64 3.57
N CYS A 13 -23.31 -12.83 4.89
CA CYS A 13 -22.09 -12.74 5.68
C CYS A 13 -21.62 -14.11 6.18
N THR A 14 -21.52 -15.11 5.30
CA THR A 14 -20.81 -16.37 5.63
C THR A 14 -20.21 -16.95 4.35
N HIS A 15 -18.88 -16.88 4.19
CA HIS A 15 -18.07 -18.07 3.90
C HIS A 15 -16.58 -17.73 3.79
N ARG A 16 -15.91 -18.02 4.91
CA ARG A 16 -14.49 -18.31 5.03
C ARG A 16 -14.18 -19.55 4.16
N PHE A 17 -13.33 -19.35 3.15
CA PHE A 17 -12.43 -20.32 2.51
C PHE A 17 -12.98 -21.62 1.91
N ARG A 18 -12.78 -21.79 0.59
CA ARG A 18 -12.37 -23.08 0.01
C ARG A 18 -11.03 -22.92 -0.72
N PHE A 19 -9.99 -23.38 -0.03
CA PHE A 19 -8.74 -23.88 -0.61
C PHE A 19 -9.04 -24.86 -1.77
N ASN A 20 -8.15 -24.90 -2.76
CA ASN A 20 -8.10 -25.82 -3.90
C ASN A 20 -8.96 -25.49 -5.16
N GLN A 21 -8.60 -24.39 -5.83
CA GLN A 21 -8.59 -24.36 -7.31
C GLN A 21 -7.52 -23.41 -7.89
N ILE A 22 -6.34 -23.30 -7.25
CA ILE A 22 -5.22 -22.45 -7.73
C ILE A 22 -3.98 -23.33 -8.01
N LYS A 23 -4.14 -24.38 -8.81
CA LYS A 23 -3.00 -25.23 -9.25
C LYS A 23 -2.77 -25.27 -10.77
N LYS A 24 -3.48 -24.48 -11.58
CA LYS A 24 -3.19 -24.38 -13.04
C LYS A 24 -2.93 -22.97 -13.58
N HIS A 25 -2.93 -21.93 -12.75
CA HIS A 25 -2.62 -20.56 -13.19
C HIS A 25 -1.40 -19.90 -12.48
N VAL A 26 -0.73 -20.62 -11.58
CA VAL A 26 0.42 -20.10 -10.81
C VAL A 26 1.75 -20.17 -11.58
N LEU A 27 1.82 -20.94 -12.66
CA LEU A 27 3.05 -21.07 -13.46
C LEU A 27 3.25 -19.98 -14.52
N ILE A 28 2.28 -19.08 -14.74
CA ILE A 28 2.35 -18.04 -15.79
C ILE A 28 2.26 -16.60 -15.22
N MET A 29 2.24 -16.42 -13.90
CA MET A 29 2.26 -15.10 -13.23
C MET A 29 3.61 -14.78 -12.57
N LYS A 30 4.72 -15.37 -13.05
CA LYS A 30 6.09 -14.99 -12.66
C LYS A 30 6.72 -13.93 -13.58
N LYS A 31 5.94 -13.30 -14.48
CA LYS A 31 6.50 -12.42 -15.53
C LYS A 31 5.82 -11.05 -15.67
N SER A 32 5.21 -10.50 -14.61
CA SER A 32 4.67 -9.13 -14.68
C SER A 32 4.84 -8.35 -13.37
N CYS A 33 6.09 -7.96 -13.11
CA CYS A 33 6.45 -6.68 -12.48
C CYS A 33 7.97 -6.49 -12.64
N SER A 34 8.44 -6.43 -13.88
CA SER A 34 9.84 -6.12 -14.18
C SER A 34 9.93 -5.42 -15.53
N ASN A 35 9.33 -4.24 -15.61
CA ASN A 35 9.67 -3.24 -16.63
C ASN A 35 10.19 -2.01 -15.88
N ILE A 36 11.42 -2.11 -15.38
CA ILE A 36 12.25 -0.95 -15.06
C ILE A 36 13.06 -0.70 -16.33
N SER A 37 12.52 0.15 -17.19
CA SER A 37 13.26 0.75 -18.30
C SER A 37 14.03 1.93 -17.74
N THR A 38 15.32 1.75 -17.45
CA THR A 38 16.37 2.78 -17.60
C THR A 38 17.73 2.09 -17.44
N SER A 39 18.32 1.79 -18.61
CA SER A 39 19.74 1.77 -18.98
C SER A 39 20.84 1.32 -18.00
N THR A 40 21.77 0.54 -18.56
CA THR A 40 23.13 0.13 -18.12
C THR A 40 23.28 -0.97 -17.04
N LYS A 41 23.71 -2.14 -17.53
CA LYS A 41 24.24 -3.29 -16.77
C LYS A 41 25.46 -2.88 -15.92
N ARG A 42 25.32 -2.88 -14.59
CA ARG A 42 26.38 -3.29 -13.64
C ARG A 42 25.71 -4.13 -12.55
N LYS A 43 26.16 -5.38 -12.37
CA LYS A 43 25.81 -6.19 -11.19
C LYS A 43 26.47 -5.56 -9.96
N SER A 44 25.94 -4.44 -9.50
CA SER A 44 26.25 -3.91 -8.17
C SER A 44 25.40 -4.69 -7.17
N LYS A 45 26.01 -5.16 -6.10
CA LYS A 45 25.32 -5.75 -4.95
C LYS A 45 24.27 -4.72 -4.50
N LEU A 46 22.99 -5.02 -4.68
CA LEU A 46 21.89 -4.11 -4.33
C LEU A 46 21.94 -3.85 -2.82
N VAL A 47 22.45 -2.69 -2.43
CA VAL A 47 22.48 -2.28 -1.02
C VAL A 47 21.05 -2.06 -0.58
N THR A 48 20.59 -2.92 0.33
CA THR A 48 19.27 -2.78 0.95
C THR A 48 19.39 -1.82 2.11
N THR A 49 18.55 -0.79 2.12
CA THR A 49 18.47 0.25 3.16
C THR A 49 17.14 0.14 3.91
N GLU A 50 17.01 0.86 5.02
CA GLU A 50 15.79 0.86 5.83
C GLU A 50 14.79 1.95 5.38
N CYS A 51 13.52 1.56 5.21
CA CYS A 51 12.41 2.46 4.94
C CYS A 51 12.17 3.40 6.13
N LYS A 52 12.33 4.71 5.92
CA LYS A 52 12.17 5.73 6.97
C LYS A 52 10.75 5.84 7.55
N ILE A 53 9.76 5.25 6.87
CA ILE A 53 8.36 5.29 7.33
C ILE A 53 8.04 4.16 8.31
N CYS A 54 8.39 2.92 7.96
CA CYS A 54 7.95 1.73 8.70
C CYS A 54 9.08 0.77 9.09
N GLY A 55 10.33 1.06 8.78
CA GLY A 55 11.49 0.21 9.09
C GLY A 55 11.65 -1.03 8.19
N GLY A 56 10.84 -1.18 7.14
CA GLY A 56 10.96 -2.31 6.21
C GLY A 56 12.10 -2.13 5.21
N SER A 57 12.43 -3.17 4.45
CA SER A 57 13.48 -3.10 3.42
C SER A 57 13.11 -2.14 2.28
N ALA A 58 14.05 -1.28 1.92
CA ALA A 58 14.00 -0.35 0.80
C ALA A 58 15.28 -0.48 -0.04
N ILE A 59 15.18 -0.15 -1.32
CA ILE A 59 16.34 -0.18 -2.23
C ILE A 59 16.66 1.23 -2.72
N TYR A 60 15.64 2.07 -2.86
CA TYR A 60 15.77 3.42 -3.40
C TYR A 60 14.73 4.36 -2.79
N SER A 61 14.85 5.65 -3.09
CA SER A 61 13.93 6.69 -2.65
C SER A 61 12.67 6.75 -3.50
N HIS A 62 11.54 7.00 -2.87
CA HIS A 62 10.28 7.35 -3.52
C HIS A 62 9.77 8.66 -2.97
N TYR A 63 9.36 9.57 -3.85
CA TYR A 63 8.82 10.88 -3.45
C TYR A 63 9.78 11.66 -2.53
N GLY A 64 11.10 11.52 -2.74
CA GLY A 64 12.14 12.21 -1.97
C GLY A 64 12.69 11.44 -0.76
N VAL A 65 12.13 10.28 -0.40
CA VAL A 65 12.51 9.56 0.84
C VAL A 65 12.77 8.07 0.59
N ILE A 66 13.84 7.54 1.18
CA ILE A 66 14.12 6.08 1.22
C ILE A 66 12.92 5.36 1.84
N SER A 67 12.22 4.58 1.03
CA SER A 67 10.98 3.93 1.46
C SER A 67 10.70 2.62 0.74
N CYS A 68 10.01 1.72 1.42
CA CYS A 68 9.61 0.44 0.85
C CYS A 68 8.44 0.60 -0.12
N ARG A 69 8.27 -0.35 -1.05
CA ARG A 69 7.17 -0.39 -2.03
C ARG A 69 5.78 -0.21 -1.41
N PRO A 70 5.42 -0.84 -0.28
CA PRO A 70 4.12 -0.60 0.36
C PRO A 70 3.89 0.85 0.81
N CYS A 71 4.92 1.54 1.31
CA CYS A 71 4.81 2.94 1.72
C CYS A 71 4.73 3.89 0.52
N ARG A 72 5.48 3.61 -0.56
CA ARG A 72 5.30 4.31 -1.84
C ARG A 72 3.86 4.26 -2.31
N MET A 73 3.28 3.06 -2.41
CA MET A 73 1.93 2.89 -2.94
C MET A 73 0.88 3.53 -2.02
N PHE A 74 1.09 3.43 -0.72
CA PHE A 74 0.24 4.08 0.27
C PHE A 74 0.25 5.61 0.11
N PHE A 75 1.44 6.23 -0.03
CA PHE A 75 1.57 7.67 -0.22
C PHE A 75 0.87 8.13 -1.50
N LYS A 76 1.12 7.49 -2.64
CA LYS A 76 0.46 7.83 -3.92
C LYS A 76 -1.07 7.87 -3.82
N ARG A 77 -1.66 6.96 -3.06
CA ARG A 77 -3.12 6.84 -2.91
C ARG A 77 -3.74 7.89 -1.99
N ASN A 78 -2.98 8.35 -0.99
CA ASN A 78 -3.54 9.14 0.12
C ASN A 78 -2.99 10.57 0.23
N ALA A 79 -1.91 10.90 -0.48
CA ALA A 79 -1.24 12.19 -0.31
C ALA A 79 -1.91 13.35 -1.07
N GLN A 80 -2.79 13.06 -2.03
CA GLN A 80 -3.59 14.10 -2.68
C GLN A 80 -4.68 14.58 -1.73
N GLN A 81 -4.60 15.85 -1.33
CA GLN A 81 -5.63 16.51 -0.53
C GLN A 81 -6.99 16.45 -1.25
N GLY A 82 -8.05 16.15 -0.50
CA GLY A 82 -9.44 16.20 -1.01
C GLY A 82 -10.11 14.87 -1.37
N LYS A 83 -9.41 13.72 -1.37
CA LYS A 83 -10.05 12.42 -1.71
C LYS A 83 -10.64 11.65 -0.52
N LYS A 84 -10.04 11.76 0.67
CA LYS A 84 -10.56 11.10 1.89
C LYS A 84 -9.89 11.69 3.13
N VAL A 85 -10.68 12.08 4.12
CA VAL A 85 -10.16 12.46 5.44
C VAL A 85 -9.73 11.18 6.17
N LEU A 86 -8.43 11.03 6.44
CA LEU A 86 -7.93 9.95 7.29
C LEU A 86 -8.11 10.36 8.75
N LYS A 87 -8.63 9.44 9.57
CA LYS A 87 -8.78 9.63 11.03
C LYS A 87 -7.85 8.69 11.77
N CYS A 88 -7.49 9.09 12.99
CA CYS A 88 -6.74 8.26 13.93
C CYS A 88 -7.61 7.94 15.13
N ASP A 89 -7.64 6.67 15.52
CA ASP A 89 -8.38 6.20 16.70
C ASP A 89 -7.57 6.33 18.00
N PHE A 90 -6.27 6.64 17.90
CA PHE A 90 -5.30 6.67 19.01
C PHE A 90 -4.52 8.00 19.08
N HIS A 91 -5.24 9.12 19.05
CA HIS A 91 -4.73 10.49 19.30
C HIS A 91 -3.60 10.98 18.36
N GLY A 92 -3.47 10.42 17.16
CA GLY A 92 -2.53 10.91 16.16
C GLY A 92 -1.05 10.55 16.37
N ASN A 93 -0.73 9.72 17.38
CA ASN A 93 0.65 9.40 17.76
C ASN A 93 1.01 7.91 17.60
N CYS A 94 0.35 7.18 16.70
CA CYS A 94 0.61 5.75 16.51
C CYS A 94 2.05 5.49 16.02
N LYS A 95 2.78 4.61 16.72
CA LYS A 95 4.09 4.11 16.26
C LYS A 95 3.92 3.23 15.02
N ILE A 96 4.54 3.61 13.91
CA ILE A 96 4.46 2.89 12.63
C ILE A 96 5.67 1.97 12.42
N ASN A 97 5.42 0.68 12.24
CA ASN A 97 6.40 -0.37 11.91
C ASN A 97 5.87 -1.32 10.80
N VAL A 98 6.66 -2.30 10.37
CA VAL A 98 6.28 -3.22 9.28
C VAL A 98 4.99 -3.99 9.57
N ASN A 99 4.79 -4.37 10.84
CA ASN A 99 3.69 -5.22 11.28
C ASN A 99 2.39 -4.43 11.47
N ASN A 100 2.45 -3.17 11.91
CA ASN A 100 1.29 -2.39 12.33
C ASN A 100 0.96 -1.19 11.41
N ARG A 101 1.74 -0.94 10.34
CA ARG A 101 1.50 0.16 9.37
C ARG A 101 0.16 0.10 8.63
N HIS A 102 -0.64 -0.95 8.82
CA HIS A 102 -1.98 -1.06 8.26
C HIS A 102 -3.07 -0.59 9.24
N ILE A 103 -2.75 -0.49 10.53
CA ILE A 103 -3.70 -0.16 11.60
C ILE A 103 -4.14 1.30 11.49
N CYS A 104 -3.18 2.24 11.43
CA CYS A 104 -3.51 3.67 11.39
C CYS A 104 -3.01 4.33 10.10
N SER A 105 -3.94 4.59 9.18
CA SER A 105 -3.62 5.30 7.93
C SER A 105 -3.28 6.77 8.18
N TYR A 106 -3.94 7.45 9.13
CA TYR A 106 -3.64 8.84 9.46
C TYR A 106 -2.18 9.01 9.90
N CYS A 107 -1.75 8.31 10.96
CA CYS A 107 -0.39 8.44 11.49
C CYS A 107 0.67 7.99 10.49
N ARG A 108 0.34 7.02 9.62
CA ARG A 108 1.24 6.61 8.55
C ARG A 108 1.41 7.70 7.50
N LEU A 109 0.33 8.38 7.08
CA LEU A 109 0.40 9.47 6.13
C LEU A 109 1.10 10.69 6.73
N LEU A 110 0.78 11.02 7.98
CA LEU A 110 1.47 12.06 8.72
C LEU A 110 2.98 11.80 8.74
N LYS A 111 3.40 10.58 9.12
CA LYS A 111 4.81 10.20 9.13
C LYS A 111 5.47 10.27 7.75
N CYS A 112 4.74 9.97 6.66
CA CYS A 112 5.23 10.18 5.30
C CYS A 112 5.60 11.65 5.06
N PHE A 113 4.71 12.58 5.39
CA PHE A 113 4.97 14.01 5.25
C PHE A 113 6.07 14.50 6.19
N THR A 114 6.06 14.09 7.46
CA THR A 114 7.10 14.45 8.44
C THR A 114 8.49 14.01 8.00
N ASN A 115 8.62 12.88 7.29
CA ASN A 115 9.89 12.42 6.74
C ASN A 115 10.25 13.06 5.39
N GLY A 116 9.44 13.99 4.88
CA GLY A 116 9.73 14.74 3.65
C GLY A 116 9.22 14.09 2.36
N MET A 117 8.20 13.22 2.41
CA MET A 117 7.57 12.75 1.17
C MET A 117 6.81 13.87 0.46
N LYS A 118 7.11 14.06 -0.82
CA LYS A 118 6.70 15.20 -1.64
C LYS A 118 5.54 14.86 -2.58
N THR A 119 4.43 15.58 -2.49
CA THR A 119 3.24 15.37 -3.35
C THR A 119 3.50 15.83 -4.77
N GLU A 120 4.33 16.85 -4.97
CA GLU A 120 4.74 17.38 -6.26
C GLU A 120 5.49 16.35 -7.14
N MET A 121 6.04 15.31 -6.52
CA MET A 121 6.69 14.20 -7.23
C MET A 121 5.70 13.12 -7.71
N ILE A 122 4.42 13.25 -7.37
CA ILE A 122 3.35 12.41 -7.92
C ILE A 122 2.96 12.98 -9.27
N ARG A 123 3.41 12.33 -10.35
CA ARG A 123 2.98 12.67 -11.72
C ARG A 123 1.48 12.38 -11.90
N SER A 124 0.78 13.33 -12.52
CA SER A 124 -0.61 13.22 -13.00
C SER A 124 -0.75 12.19 -14.11
#